data_AF-A0A3M1CWQ4-F1
#
_entry.id   AF-A0A3M1CWQ4-F1
#
_cell.length_a   1.000
_cell.length_b   1.000
_cell.length_c   1.000
_cell.angle_alpha   90.00
_cell.angle_beta   90.00
_cell.angle_gamma   90.00
#
_symmetry.space_group_name_H-M   'P 1'
#
loop_
_entity.id
_entity.type
_entity.pdbx_description
1 polymer ?
#
loop_
_entity_poly.entity_id
_entity_poly.type
_entity_poly.pdbx_seq_one_letter_code
_entity_poly.pdbx_strand_id
1 'polypeptide(L)'
;MVRERFWLLCGVLFFLCAGCGSGGSGGENGAPVADAGSDLVVEVGQVVHLDGSGSYDPDGDQLEFWWSIESKPQGSNAELDSPDARKPTFVPDVAGQYRVSLVVSDGELDSEPASVTVTATEKGTG
;
A
#
# COMPACT_ATOMS: atom_id res chain seq x y z
N MET A 1 6.62 20.04 -5.60
CA MET A 1 5.90 19.66 -6.84
C MET A 1 5.00 18.49 -6.46
N VAL A 2 3.81 18.80 -5.95
CA VAL A 2 2.85 17.80 -5.47
C VAL A 2 2.11 17.30 -6.70
N ARG A 3 2.38 16.06 -7.13
CA ARG A 3 1.62 15.43 -8.22
C ARG A 3 0.32 14.93 -7.61
N GLU A 4 -0.68 15.81 -7.57
CA GLU A 4 -2.06 15.42 -7.32
C GLU A 4 -2.54 14.57 -8.51
N ARG A 5 -2.57 13.24 -8.36
CA ARG A 5 -3.13 12.33 -9.36
C ARG A 5 -4.45 11.78 -8.83
N PHE A 6 -5.48 12.41 -9.36
CA PHE A 6 -6.89 12.10 -9.30
C PHE A 6 -7.13 10.59 -9.56
N TRP A 7 -7.69 9.90 -8.58
CA TRP A 7 -8.18 8.53 -8.72
C TRP A 7 -9.21 8.45 -9.85
N LEU A 8 -8.91 7.71 -10.91
CA LEU A 8 -9.85 7.39 -11.97
C LEU A 8 -9.99 5.86 -12.05
N LEU A 9 -11.23 5.44 -11.89
CA LEU A 9 -11.77 4.09 -11.93
C LEU A 9 -11.31 3.29 -13.16
N CYS A 10 -10.87 2.06 -12.92
CA CYS A 10 -11.10 0.90 -13.80
C CYS A 10 -11.06 -0.31 -12.85
N GLY A 11 -12.10 -1.10 -12.62
CA GLY A 11 -13.07 -1.59 -13.58
C GLY A 11 -12.81 -3.06 -13.90
N VAL A 12 -12.96 -3.93 -12.89
CA VAL A 12 -13.41 -5.35 -12.93
C VAL A 12 -12.97 -6.22 -14.12
N LEU A 13 -12.28 -7.35 -13.86
CA LEU A 13 -12.84 -8.66 -14.23
C LEU A 13 -12.26 -9.86 -13.45
N PHE A 14 -13.21 -10.73 -13.07
CA PHE A 14 -13.08 -11.95 -12.30
C PHE A 14 -12.65 -13.14 -13.20
N PHE A 15 -11.69 -13.91 -12.69
CA PHE A 15 -11.49 -15.37 -12.80
C PHE A 15 -11.88 -16.10 -14.11
N LEU A 16 -10.89 -16.67 -14.79
CA LEU A 16 -11.04 -17.91 -15.56
C LEU A 16 -9.74 -18.73 -15.51
N CYS A 17 -9.73 -19.77 -14.67
CA CYS A 17 -8.83 -20.89 -14.85
C CYS A 17 -9.39 -21.81 -15.93
N ALA A 18 -8.69 -21.95 -17.05
CA ALA A 18 -8.49 -23.21 -17.79
C ALA A 18 -7.75 -22.93 -19.10
N GLY A 19 -6.46 -23.31 -19.18
CA GLY A 19 -5.74 -23.29 -20.44
C GLY A 19 -4.25 -23.59 -20.26
N CYS A 20 -3.86 -24.84 -20.47
CA CYS A 20 -2.46 -25.20 -20.72
C CYS A 20 -2.10 -24.75 -22.15
N GLY A 21 -1.03 -23.97 -22.32
CA GLY A 21 -0.54 -23.55 -23.63
C GLY A 21 0.81 -22.84 -23.54
N SER A 22 1.88 -23.55 -23.92
CA SER A 22 3.25 -23.06 -23.98
C SER A 22 3.48 -22.27 -25.28
N GLY A 23 4.15 -21.11 -25.22
CA GLY A 23 4.85 -20.49 -26.36
C GLY A 23 4.32 -19.14 -26.85
N GLY A 24 4.96 -18.05 -26.43
CA GLY A 24 4.77 -16.70 -26.99
C GLY A 24 5.61 -15.64 -26.27
N SER A 25 6.92 -15.57 -26.52
CA SER A 25 7.79 -14.45 -26.07
C SER A 25 7.49 -13.19 -26.89
N GLY A 26 6.40 -12.56 -26.50
CA GLY A 26 6.04 -11.16 -26.70
C GLY A 26 5.03 -10.84 -25.60
N GLY A 27 5.39 -11.17 -24.36
CA GLY A 27 4.51 -11.16 -23.20
C GLY A 27 3.99 -9.75 -22.97
N GLU A 28 2.66 -9.62 -22.90
CA GLU A 28 2.04 -8.40 -22.40
C GLU A 28 2.50 -8.20 -20.96
N ASN A 29 2.90 -6.97 -20.61
CA ASN A 29 3.30 -6.65 -19.25
C ASN A 29 2.15 -6.94 -18.28
N GLY A 30 2.42 -7.69 -17.21
CA GLY A 30 1.47 -8.04 -16.18
C GLY A 30 1.47 -7.00 -15.06
N ALA A 31 0.29 -6.50 -14.68
CA ALA A 31 0.20 -5.52 -13.60
C ALA A 31 0.80 -6.05 -12.29
N PRO A 32 1.50 -5.20 -11.52
CA PRO A 32 2.13 -5.61 -10.29
C PRO A 32 1.11 -5.85 -9.18
N VAL A 33 1.52 -6.56 -8.14
CA VAL A 33 0.70 -6.89 -6.98
C VAL A 33 1.25 -6.17 -5.76
N ALA A 34 0.43 -5.29 -5.17
CA ALA A 34 0.75 -4.65 -3.90
C ALA A 34 0.47 -5.58 -2.71
N ASP A 35 1.39 -5.60 -1.74
CA ASP A 35 1.21 -6.20 -0.42
C ASP A 35 1.56 -5.14 0.64
N ALA A 36 0.56 -4.67 1.38
CA ALA A 36 0.72 -3.65 2.42
C ALA A 36 1.12 -4.24 3.80
N GLY A 37 1.24 -5.56 3.90
CA GLY A 37 1.46 -6.28 5.15
C GLY A 37 0.19 -6.51 5.97
N SER A 38 0.36 -7.07 7.16
CA SER A 38 -0.72 -7.34 8.10
C SER A 38 -1.06 -6.14 8.99
N ASP A 39 -2.29 -6.09 9.49
CA ASP A 39 -2.74 -5.10 10.47
C ASP A 39 -1.83 -5.02 11.71
N LEU A 40 -1.74 -3.82 12.28
CA LEU A 40 -0.85 -3.51 13.40
C LEU A 40 -1.62 -2.93 14.58
N VAL A 41 -1.12 -3.20 15.80
CA VAL A 41 -1.59 -2.56 17.04
C VAL A 41 -0.40 -1.93 17.73
N VAL A 42 -0.49 -0.62 18.01
CA VAL A 42 0.58 0.17 18.64
C VAL A 42 -0.02 1.13 19.65
N GLU A 43 0.80 1.68 20.55
CA GLU A 43 0.38 2.82 21.37
C GLU A 43 0.56 4.14 20.60
N VAL A 44 -0.27 5.14 20.92
CA VAL A 44 -0.08 6.52 20.43
C VAL A 44 1.35 7.00 20.74
N GLY A 45 1.99 7.59 19.73
CA GLY A 45 3.36 8.09 19.80
C GLY A 45 4.45 7.05 19.51
N GLN A 46 4.12 5.77 19.30
CA GLN A 46 5.08 4.77 18.84
C GLN A 46 5.30 4.88 17.32
N VAL A 47 6.54 4.68 16.86
CA VAL A 47 6.84 4.66 15.42
C VAL A 47 6.28 3.39 14.81
N VAL A 48 5.37 3.56 13.84
CA VAL A 48 4.84 2.49 13.00
C VAL A 48 5.76 2.30 11.81
N HIS A 49 6.16 1.07 11.56
CA HIS A 49 6.90 0.68 10.37
C HIS A 49 5.96 -0.08 9.44
N LEU A 50 5.71 0.48 8.26
CA LEU A 50 4.97 -0.18 7.20
C LEU A 50 5.95 -1.01 6.36
N ASP A 51 5.47 -2.07 5.73
CA ASP A 51 6.33 -2.98 4.97
C ASP A 51 5.69 -3.41 3.67
N GLY A 52 6.12 -2.79 2.57
CA GLY A 52 5.70 -3.15 1.21
C GLY A 52 6.59 -4.21 0.57
N SER A 53 7.51 -4.84 1.31
CA SER A 53 8.48 -5.76 0.69
C SER A 53 7.88 -7.07 0.16
N GLY A 54 6.62 -7.37 0.49
CA GLY A 54 5.85 -8.47 -0.10
C GLY A 54 5.34 -8.19 -1.52
N SER A 55 5.32 -6.92 -1.95
CA SER A 55 4.88 -6.56 -3.30
C SER A 55 5.81 -7.13 -4.36
N TYR A 56 5.24 -7.56 -5.48
CA TYR A 56 6.00 -8.14 -6.58
C TYR A 56 5.35 -7.82 -7.93
N ASP A 57 6.19 -7.86 -8.95
CA ASP A 57 5.79 -7.82 -10.35
C ASP A 57 5.87 -9.24 -10.96
N PRO A 58 4.86 -9.72 -11.71
CA PRO A 58 4.88 -11.06 -12.29
C PRO A 58 5.96 -11.26 -13.37
N ASP A 59 6.38 -10.19 -14.04
CA ASP A 59 7.43 -10.19 -15.06
C ASP A 59 8.82 -9.92 -14.47
N GLY A 60 8.86 -9.48 -13.21
CA GLY A 60 10.07 -9.26 -12.42
C GLY A 60 10.61 -7.84 -12.52
N ASP A 61 9.79 -6.91 -12.99
CA ASP A 61 10.14 -5.50 -13.12
C ASP A 61 10.33 -4.80 -11.77
N GLN A 62 11.06 -3.68 -11.81
CA GLN A 62 11.33 -2.90 -10.62
C GLN A 62 10.10 -2.09 -10.19
N LEU A 63 9.74 -2.17 -8.91
CA LEU A 63 8.59 -1.46 -8.37
C LEU A 63 8.92 -0.08 -7.79
N GLU A 64 8.08 0.89 -8.14
CA GLU A 64 7.85 2.15 -7.42
C GLU A 64 6.72 1.95 -6.40
N PHE A 65 6.79 2.65 -5.26
CA PHE A 65 5.85 2.52 -4.15
C PHE A 65 5.15 3.84 -3.91
N TRP A 66 3.85 3.81 -3.61
CA TRP A 66 3.10 4.97 -3.16
C TRP A 66 2.17 4.62 -2.02
N TRP A 67 2.52 5.12 -0.84
CA TRP A 67 1.74 5.00 0.36
C TRP A 67 0.90 6.24 0.62
N SER A 68 -0.30 6.04 1.15
CA SER A 68 -1.18 7.12 1.59
C SER A 68 -2.00 6.73 2.81
N ILE A 69 -2.27 7.69 3.70
CA ILE A 69 -3.24 7.51 4.78
C ILE A 69 -4.62 7.90 4.23
N GLU A 70 -5.48 6.90 3.98
CA GLU A 70 -6.83 7.10 3.44
C GLU A 70 -7.79 7.66 4.49
N SER A 71 -7.65 7.19 5.73
CA SER A 71 -8.44 7.69 6.86
C SER A 71 -7.64 7.62 8.15
N LYS A 72 -7.93 8.57 9.05
CA LYS A 72 -7.32 8.70 10.37
C LYS A 72 -8.32 9.29 11.37
N PRO A 73 -8.09 9.15 12.68
CA PRO A 73 -8.98 9.69 13.71
C PRO A 73 -9.13 11.21 13.60
N GLN A 74 -10.29 11.72 14.02
CA GLN A 74 -10.55 13.16 14.05
C GLN A 74 -9.54 13.87 14.95
N GLY A 75 -8.94 14.96 14.45
CA GLY A 75 -7.92 15.72 15.16
C GLY A 75 -6.49 15.18 14.99
N SER A 76 -6.31 14.06 14.31
CA SER A 76 -4.99 13.53 13.98
C SER A 76 -4.30 14.34 12.87
N ASN A 77 -3.03 14.68 13.10
CA ASN A 77 -2.12 15.30 12.15
C ASN A 77 -1.04 14.32 11.65
N ALA A 78 -1.21 13.01 11.90
CA ALA A 78 -0.26 12.01 11.42
C ALA A 78 -0.08 12.05 9.90
N GLU A 79 1.18 11.93 9.46
CA GLU A 79 1.64 11.91 8.07
C GLU A 79 2.72 10.83 7.92
N LEU A 80 2.85 10.27 6.71
CA LEU A 80 3.89 9.31 6.38
C LEU A 80 5.23 10.02 6.18
N ASP A 81 6.27 9.50 6.81
CA ASP A 81 7.65 9.81 6.47
C ASP A 81 8.06 8.99 5.23
N SER A 82 8.44 9.71 4.16
CA SER A 82 8.84 9.15 2.86
C SER A 82 7.79 8.20 2.23
N PRO A 83 6.61 8.70 1.80
CA PRO A 83 5.52 7.87 1.29
C PRO A 83 5.86 7.08 0.00
N ASP A 84 6.97 7.38 -0.65
CA ASP A 84 7.51 6.68 -1.81
C ASP A 84 8.51 5.56 -1.46
N ALA A 85 8.85 5.40 -0.18
CA ALA A 85 9.75 4.34 0.25
C ALA A 85 9.06 2.96 0.28
N ARG A 86 9.84 1.89 0.11
CA ARG A 86 9.37 0.51 0.29
C ARG A 86 8.87 0.24 1.73
N LYS A 87 9.47 0.90 2.72
CA LYS A 87 9.17 0.74 4.15
C LYS A 87 9.06 2.12 4.83
N PRO A 88 8.00 2.88 4.56
CA PRO A 88 7.82 4.18 5.19
C PRO A 88 7.48 4.01 6.66
N THR A 89 7.51 5.11 7.39
CA THR A 89 7.08 5.14 8.79
C THR A 89 6.07 6.24 9.02
N PHE A 90 5.32 6.17 10.11
CA PHE A 90 4.59 7.31 10.65
C PHE A 90 4.41 7.16 12.15
N VAL A 91 3.93 8.22 12.80
CA VAL A 91 3.60 8.20 14.22
C VAL A 91 2.12 8.56 14.39
N PRO A 92 1.26 7.62 14.85
CA PRO A 92 -0.11 7.96 15.21
C PRO A 92 -0.10 8.85 16.45
N ASP A 93 -0.81 9.98 16.37
CA ASP A 93 -0.86 11.03 17.40
C ASP A 93 -2.19 11.04 18.17
N VAL A 94 -3.21 10.34 17.68
CA VAL A 94 -4.52 10.17 18.30
C VAL A 94 -4.89 8.68 18.33
N ALA A 95 -5.49 8.22 19.42
CA ALA A 95 -5.98 6.85 19.52
C ALA A 95 -7.12 6.59 18.51
N GLY A 96 -7.15 5.40 17.93
CA GLY A 96 -8.11 5.01 16.91
C GLY A 96 -7.48 4.30 15.72
N GLN A 97 -8.25 4.15 14.66
CA GLN A 97 -7.83 3.43 13.46
C GLN A 97 -7.29 4.38 12.38
N TYR A 98 -6.16 3.99 11.80
CA TYR A 98 -5.56 4.58 10.61
C TYR A 98 -5.63 3.54 9.50
N ARG A 99 -6.26 3.88 8.37
CA ARG A 99 -6.23 3.04 7.17
C ARG A 99 -5.16 3.58 6.24
N VAL A 100 -4.13 2.77 5.99
CA VAL A 100 -3.03 3.11 5.09
C VAL A 100 -3.12 2.23 3.85
N SER A 101 -2.91 2.82 2.69
CA SER A 101 -3.03 2.18 1.38
C SER A 101 -1.71 2.24 0.64
N LEU A 102 -1.35 1.14 -0.01
CA LEU A 102 -0.20 0.99 -0.88
C LEU A 102 -0.69 0.70 -2.31
N VAL A 103 -0.17 1.47 -3.26
CA VAL A 103 -0.16 1.14 -4.69
C VAL A 103 1.29 0.99 -5.12
N VAL A 104 1.59 -0.01 -5.95
CA VAL A 104 2.89 -0.17 -6.60
C VAL A 104 2.76 -0.06 -8.11
N SER A 105 3.83 0.33 -8.79
CA SER A 105 3.91 0.35 -10.26
C SER A 105 5.24 -0.17 -10.74
N ASP A 106 5.22 -0.82 -11.90
CA ASP A 106 6.39 -1.25 -12.67
C ASP A 106 6.89 -0.16 -13.66
N GLY A 107 6.23 1.00 -13.72
CA GLY A 107 6.50 2.10 -14.65
C GLY A 107 5.58 2.15 -15.88
N GLU A 108 4.81 1.09 -16.14
CA GLU A 108 3.82 0.99 -17.23
C GLU A 108 2.39 0.79 -16.71
N LEU A 109 2.20 -0.06 -15.69
CA LEU A 109 0.94 -0.40 -15.04
C LEU A 109 1.00 -0.11 -13.54
N ASP A 110 -0.17 0.14 -12.95
CA ASP A 110 -0.35 0.31 -11.51
C ASP A 110 -1.07 -0.93 -10.96
N SER A 111 -0.78 -1.28 -9.71
CA SER A 111 -1.51 -2.34 -8.99
C SER A 111 -2.90 -1.88 -8.56
N GLU A 112 -3.77 -2.85 -8.24
CA GLU A 112 -4.88 -2.58 -7.32
C GLU A 112 -4.33 -2.15 -5.95
N PRO A 113 -5.03 -1.28 -5.20
CA PRO A 113 -4.57 -0.85 -3.88
C PRO A 113 -4.66 -1.97 -2.84
N ALA A 114 -3.60 -2.11 -2.04
CA ALA A 114 -3.58 -2.95 -0.85
C ALA A 114 -3.67 -2.07 0.41
N SER A 115 -4.44 -2.47 1.41
CA SER A 115 -4.59 -1.69 2.65
C SER A 115 -4.09 -2.45 3.88
N VAL A 116 -3.57 -1.68 4.83
CA VAL A 116 -3.26 -2.12 6.19
C VAL A 116 -3.95 -1.20 7.21
N THR A 117 -4.50 -1.80 8.26
CA THR A 117 -5.11 -1.05 9.37
C THR A 117 -4.15 -1.00 10.54
N VAL A 118 -3.89 0.22 11.02
CA VAL A 118 -3.12 0.45 12.24
C VAL A 118 -4.07 0.91 13.33
N THR A 119 -4.18 0.14 14.41
CA THR A 119 -4.96 0.50 15.58
C THR A 119 -4.04 1.09 16.64
N ALA A 120 -4.14 2.40 16.85
CA ALA A 120 -3.43 3.10 17.91
C ALA A 120 -4.25 3.06 19.21
N THR A 121 -3.70 2.48 20.27
CA THR A 121 -4.29 2.50 21.62
C THR A 121 -3.78 3.68 22.42
N GLU A 122 -4.52 4.06 23.46
CA GLU A 122 -4.04 5.02 24.45
C GLU A 122 -2.67 4.62 25.00
N LYS A 123 -1.85 5.62 25.33
CA LYS A 123 -0.55 5.39 25.96
C LYS A 123 -0.78 4.85 27.37
N GLY A 124 -0.23 3.68 27.71
CA GLY A 124 -0.30 3.16 29.07
C GLY A 124 0.32 4.16 30.06
N THR A 125 -0.48 4.71 30.98
CA THR A 125 0.05 5.43 32.14
C THR A 125 0.52 4.41 33.16
N GLY A 126 1.80 4.05 33.08
CA GLY A 126 2.49 3.31 34.15
C GLY A 126 2.60 4.11 35.44
#